data_AF-A0A1H7TY61-F1
#
_entry.id   AF-A0A1H7TY61-F1
#
_cell.length_a   1.000
_cell.length_b   1.000
_cell.length_c   1.000
_cell.angle_alpha   90.00
_cell.angle_beta   90.00
_cell.angle_gamma   90.00
#
_symmetry.space_group_name_H-M   'P 1'
#
loop_
_entity.id
_entity.type
_entity.pdbx_description
1 polymer ?
#
loop_
_entity_poly.entity_id
_entity_poly.type
_entity_poly.pdbx_seq_one_letter_code
_entity_poly.pdbx_strand_id
1 'polypeptide(L)'
;MTEAQVLLVLVPDEAEVTAEVVLENKDIGFVRLGQEAEIKLETFPYTRYGTVSATVKSVAADAVNDEKRGAIFPITLVLGRGLIDIDGKPVRLAPGMNLTAEIKTSRRR
;
A
#
# COMPACT_ATOMS: atom_id res chain seq x y z
N MET A 1 -20.44 14.55 26.92
CA MET A 1 -20.62 13.48 25.92
C MET A 1 -19.59 12.42 26.22
N THR A 2 -20.00 11.17 26.43
CA THR A 2 -19.10 10.05 26.68
C THR A 2 -18.65 9.50 25.33
N GLU A 3 -17.35 9.61 25.03
CA GLU A 3 -16.78 9.01 23.82
C GLU A 3 -16.86 7.49 23.88
N ALA A 4 -17.14 6.84 22.75
CA ALA A 4 -17.10 5.39 22.64
C ALA A 4 -15.65 4.91 22.58
N GLN A 5 -15.22 4.10 23.55
CA GLN A 5 -13.92 3.43 23.53
C GLN A 5 -14.02 2.04 22.89
N VAL A 6 -13.14 1.77 21.93
CA VAL A 6 -13.04 0.47 21.26
C VAL A 6 -12.45 -0.55 22.23
N LEU A 7 -13.17 -1.65 22.49
CA LEU A 7 -12.79 -2.69 23.46
C LEU A 7 -11.96 -3.83 22.83
N LEU A 8 -12.14 -4.11 21.53
CA LEU A 8 -11.43 -5.18 20.83
C LEU A 8 -11.50 -4.97 19.31
N VAL A 9 -10.37 -5.21 18.61
CA VAL A 9 -10.30 -5.25 17.14
C VAL A 9 -9.94 -6.68 16.72
N LEU A 10 -10.81 -7.34 15.98
CA LEU A 10 -10.57 -8.65 15.39
C LEU A 10 -10.05 -8.47 13.96
N VAL A 11 -8.83 -8.94 13.70
CA VAL A 11 -8.29 -9.01 12.34
C VAL A 11 -8.31 -10.48 11.91
N PRO A 12 -9.08 -10.86 10.89
CA PRO A 12 -9.07 -12.23 10.38
C PRO A 12 -7.70 -12.62 9.84
N ASP A 13 -7.21 -13.82 10.18
CA ASP A 13 -5.93 -14.33 9.66
C ASP A 13 -5.91 -14.49 8.12
N GLU A 14 -7.09 -14.61 7.51
CA GLU A 14 -7.31 -14.76 6.06
C GLU A 14 -7.61 -13.43 5.36
N ALA A 15 -7.57 -12.31 6.06
CA ALA A 15 -7.83 -11.01 5.47
C ALA A 15 -6.77 -10.68 4.41
N GLU A 16 -7.21 -10.19 3.24
CA GLU A 16 -6.30 -9.61 2.25
C GLU A 16 -5.45 -8.53 2.90
N VAL A 17 -4.12 -8.68 2.83
CA VAL A 17 -3.22 -7.62 3.29
C VAL A 17 -3.29 -6.48 2.27
N THR A 18 -3.71 -5.31 2.74
CA THR A 18 -3.77 -4.10 1.92
C THR A 18 -2.77 -3.07 2.38
N ALA A 19 -2.30 -2.25 1.44
CA ALA A 19 -1.52 -1.06 1.72
C ALA A 19 -2.29 0.18 1.26
N GLU A 20 -2.38 1.18 2.13
CA GLU A 20 -2.81 2.52 1.76
C GLU A 20 -1.58 3.33 1.36
N VAL A 21 -1.61 3.88 0.15
CA VAL A 21 -0.56 4.77 -0.34
C VAL A 21 -1.19 6.01 -0.94
N VAL A 22 -0.44 7.10 -0.96
CA VAL A 22 -0.91 8.39 -1.47
C VAL A 22 -0.17 8.73 -2.75
N LEU A 23 -0.93 9.09 -3.79
CA LEU A 23 -0.39 9.61 -5.04
C LEU A 23 -0.36 11.12 -5.02
N GLU A 24 0.62 11.69 -5.71
CA GLU A 24 0.64 13.12 -5.99
C GLU A 24 -0.31 13.45 -7.14
N ASN A 25 -0.87 14.67 -7.15
CA ASN A 25 -1.81 15.11 -8.18
C ASN A 25 -1.28 14.97 -9.63
N LYS A 26 0.03 15.02 -9.85
CA LYS A 26 0.63 14.84 -11.19
C LYS A 26 0.51 13.39 -11.72
N ASP A 27 0.39 12.42 -10.82
CA ASP A 27 0.48 10.99 -11.16
C ASP A 27 -0.90 10.34 -11.34
N ILE A 28 -1.96 10.94 -10.76
CA ILE A 28 -3.32 10.38 -10.76
C ILE A 28 -3.86 10.08 -12.16
N GLY A 29 -3.50 10.89 -13.16
CA GLY A 29 -3.96 10.70 -14.55
C GLY A 29 -3.46 9.41 -15.23
N PHE A 30 -2.47 8.73 -14.64
CA PHE A 30 -1.85 7.53 -15.18
C PHE A 30 -2.14 6.26 -14.38
N VAL A 31 -2.78 6.40 -13.21
CA VAL A 31 -3.09 5.28 -12.31
C VAL A 31 -4.51 4.81 -12.50
N ARG A 32 -4.70 3.50 -12.61
CA ARG A 32 -6.01 2.85 -12.81
C ARG A 32 -6.12 1.58 -11.99
N LEU A 33 -7.37 1.23 -11.64
CA LEU A 33 -7.72 -0.04 -11.01
C LEU A 33 -7.15 -1.22 -11.81
N GLY A 34 -6.62 -2.21 -11.10
CA GLY A 34 -6.06 -3.44 -11.68
C GLY A 34 -4.61 -3.31 -12.16
N GLN A 35 -3.99 -2.14 -12.12
CA GLN A 35 -2.56 -2.02 -12.45
C GLN A 35 -1.69 -2.78 -11.44
N GLU A 36 -0.65 -3.43 -11.96
CA GLU A 36 0.39 -4.02 -11.14
C GLU A 36 1.23 -2.94 -10.44
N ALA A 37 1.63 -3.24 -9.22
CA ALA A 37 2.55 -2.44 -8.44
C ALA A 37 3.59 -3.32 -7.75
N GLU A 38 4.74 -2.73 -7.42
CA GLU A 38 5.75 -3.35 -6.56
C GLU A 38 5.90 -2.55 -5.27
N ILE A 39 5.85 -3.24 -4.15
CA ILE A 39 6.00 -2.66 -2.82
C ILE A 39 7.40 -2.90 -2.29
N LYS A 40 8.06 -1.81 -1.91
CA LYS A 40 9.35 -1.78 -1.23
C LYS A 40 9.09 -1.46 0.24
N LEU A 41 9.40 -2.41 1.12
CA LEU A 41 9.24 -2.24 2.57
C LEU A 41 10.46 -1.53 3.14
N GLU A 42 10.27 -0.52 3.98
CA GLU A 42 11.40 0.16 4.63
C GLU A 42 12.07 -0.73 5.68
N THR A 43 11.28 -1.54 6.39
CA THR A 43 11.76 -2.47 7.43
C THR A 43 12.62 -3.60 6.85
N PHE A 44 12.46 -3.93 5.57
CA PHE A 44 13.18 -5.01 4.89
C PHE A 44 13.76 -4.49 3.56
N PRO A 45 15.05 -4.12 3.51
CA PRO A 45 15.67 -3.56 2.31
C PRO A 45 15.42 -4.41 1.06
N TYR A 46 14.71 -3.83 0.09
CA TYR A 46 14.30 -4.52 -1.14
C TYR A 46 15.49 -5.01 -1.98
N THR A 47 16.66 -4.39 -1.84
CA THR A 47 17.90 -4.82 -2.50
C THR A 47 18.40 -6.18 -2.01
N ARG A 48 18.01 -6.59 -0.80
CA ARG A 48 18.37 -7.89 -0.22
C ARG A 48 17.21 -8.89 -0.26
N TYR A 49 15.99 -8.45 0.03
CA TYR A 49 14.83 -9.34 0.20
C TYR A 49 13.79 -9.24 -0.93
N GLY A 50 14.03 -8.39 -1.92
CA GLY A 50 13.13 -8.19 -3.05
C GLY A 50 11.92 -7.30 -2.73
N THR A 51 10.95 -7.29 -3.65
CA THR A 51 9.70 -6.54 -3.53
C THR A 51 8.51 -7.46 -3.27
N VAL A 52 7.41 -6.88 -2.81
CA VAL A 52 6.12 -7.57 -2.70
C VAL A 52 5.24 -7.13 -3.87
N SER A 53 4.75 -8.07 -4.67
CA SER A 53 3.81 -7.76 -5.74
C SER A 53 2.49 -7.24 -5.15
N ALA A 54 1.87 -6.30 -5.85
CA ALA A 54 0.59 -5.75 -5.46
C ALA A 54 -0.25 -5.35 -6.67
N THR A 55 -1.52 -5.07 -6.43
CA THR A 55 -2.46 -4.62 -7.47
C THR A 55 -3.31 -3.47 -6.94
N VAL A 56 -3.53 -2.45 -7.77
CA VAL A 56 -4.40 -1.32 -7.44
C VAL A 56 -5.85 -1.80 -7.26
N LYS A 57 -6.35 -1.73 -6.02
CA LYS A 57 -7.73 -2.10 -5.65
C LYS A 57 -8.70 -0.96 -5.88
N SER A 58 -8.30 0.24 -5.49
CA SER A 58 -9.13 1.44 -5.54
C SER A 58 -8.26 2.67 -5.66
N VAL A 59 -8.84 3.70 -6.28
CA VAL A 59 -8.27 5.03 -6.37
C VAL A 59 -9.35 5.98 -5.87
N ALA A 60 -9.03 6.85 -4.92
CA ALA A 60 -9.97 7.84 -4.43
C ALA A 60 -10.47 8.72 -5.60
N ALA A 61 -11.77 8.99 -5.64
CA ALA A 61 -12.38 9.81 -6.69
C ALA A 61 -11.92 11.27 -6.62
N ASP A 62 -11.68 11.76 -5.41
CA ASP A 62 -11.32 13.14 -5.12
C ASP A 62 -9.98 13.24 -4.41
N ALA A 63 -9.33 14.41 -4.58
CA ALA A 63 -8.13 14.73 -3.85
C ALA A 63 -8.44 15.05 -2.38
N VAL A 64 -7.55 14.64 -1.49
CA VAL A 64 -7.50 15.07 -0.10
C VAL A 64 -6.38 16.11 0.03
N ASN A 65 -6.64 17.19 0.76
CA ASN A 65 -5.61 18.18 1.05
C ASN A 65 -4.71 17.70 2.19
N ASP A 66 -3.42 17.55 1.89
CA ASP A 66 -2.35 17.36 2.85
C ASP A 66 -1.63 18.69 3.09
N GLU A 67 -1.40 19.05 4.35
CA GLU A 67 -0.80 20.34 4.73
C GLU A 67 0.59 20.58 4.15
N LYS A 68 1.35 19.51 3.87
CA LYS A 68 2.73 19.59 3.39
C LYS A 68 2.83 19.35 1.89
N ARG A 69 1.98 18.47 1.34
CA ARG A 69 2.06 17.99 -0.05
C ARG A 69 1.01 18.59 -0.97
N GLY A 70 0.03 19.32 -0.43
CA GLY A 70 -1.11 19.82 -1.18
C GLY A 70 -2.10 18.69 -1.52
N ALA A 71 -2.73 18.77 -2.69
CA ALA A 71 -3.69 17.77 -3.13
C ALA A 71 -3.03 16.40 -3.38
N ILE A 72 -3.45 15.38 -2.62
CA ILE A 72 -3.03 13.99 -2.74
C ILE A 72 -4.22 13.08 -3.03
N PHE A 73 -3.97 11.93 -3.66
CA PHE A 73 -4.99 10.94 -3.99
C PHE A 73 -4.68 9.63 -3.28
N PRO A 74 -5.40 9.30 -2.19
CA PRO A 74 -5.29 8.00 -1.55
C PRO A 74 -5.68 6.88 -2.51
N ILE A 75 -4.91 5.80 -2.49
CA ILE A 75 -5.22 4.57 -3.20
C ILE A 75 -5.01 3.37 -2.27
N THR A 76 -5.71 2.29 -2.55
CA THR A 76 -5.51 1.02 -1.83
C THR A 76 -4.91 0.00 -2.79
N LEU A 77 -3.84 -0.66 -2.34
CA LEU A 77 -3.21 -1.78 -3.02
C LEU A 77 -3.53 -3.07 -2.28
N VAL A 78 -3.85 -4.15 -3.00
CA VAL A 78 -3.84 -5.52 -2.43
C VAL A 78 -2.47 -6.11 -2.64
N LEU A 79 -1.87 -6.64 -1.58
CA LEU A 79 -0.60 -7.36 -1.65
C LEU A 79 -0.84 -8.79 -2.13
N GLY A 80 0.01 -9.28 -3.04
CA GLY A 80 -0.05 -10.65 -3.53
C GLY A 80 0.35 -11.69 -2.49
N ARG A 81 0.98 -11.27 -1.38
CA ARG A 81 1.36 -12.11 -0.25
C ARG A 81 1.46 -11.28 1.04
N GLY A 82 1.02 -11.87 2.15
CA GLY A 82 1.17 -11.32 3.50
C GLY A 82 2.47 -11.73 4.21
N LEU A 83 3.37 -12.41 3.50
CA LEU A 83 4.64 -12.93 4.02
C LEU A 83 5.80 -12.48 3.14
N ILE A 84 6.95 -12.21 3.75
CA ILE A 84 8.24 -12.02 3.09
C ILE A 84 9.22 -13.06 3.61
N ASP A 85 10.08 -13.58 2.74
CA ASP A 85 11.16 -14.49 3.12
C ASP A 85 12.38 -13.70 3.56
N ILE A 86 12.80 -13.90 4.81
CA ILE A 86 13.99 -13.30 5.40
C ILE A 86 14.94 -14.42 5.80
N ASP A 87 16.03 -14.59 5.06
CA ASP A 87 17.06 -15.62 5.31
C ASP A 87 16.46 -17.04 5.49
N GLY A 88 15.46 -17.40 4.68
CA GLY A 88 14.76 -18.69 4.71
C GLY A 88 13.64 -18.78 5.74
N LYS A 89 13.30 -17.68 6.42
CA LYS A 89 12.23 -17.62 7.41
C LYS A 89 11.06 -16.77 6.91
N PRO A 90 9.83 -17.30 6.86
CA PRO A 90 8.65 -16.52 6.49
C PRO A 90 8.30 -15.55 7.63
N VAL A 91 8.27 -14.24 7.32
CA VAL A 91 7.92 -13.17 8.25
C VAL A 91 6.62 -12.51 7.79
N ARG A 92 5.65 -12.34 8.69
CA ARG A 92 4.38 -11.66 8.38
C ARG A 92 4.59 -10.17 8.22
N LEU A 93 3.96 -9.63 7.19
CA LEU A 93 3.79 -8.19 7.04
C LEU A 93 2.76 -7.74 8.07
N ALA A 94 3.09 -6.70 8.82
CA ALA A 94 2.25 -6.18 9.89
C ALA A 94 1.74 -4.77 9.55
N PRO A 95 0.54 -4.39 10.03
CA PRO A 95 0.07 -3.02 9.96
C PRO A 95 1.07 -2.04 10.60
N GLY A 96 1.15 -0.83 10.08
CA GLY A 96 2.05 0.22 10.57
C GLY A 96 3.48 0.16 9.98
N MET A 97 3.78 -0.81 9.12
CA MET A 97 5.04 -0.79 8.36
C MET A 97 5.02 0.31 7.29
N ASN A 98 6.10 1.10 7.23
CA ASN A 98 6.31 2.05 6.14
C ASN A 98 6.73 1.33 4.87
N LEU A 99 6.26 1.86 3.74
CA LEU A 99 6.55 1.32 2.43
C LEU A 99 6.50 2.39 1.35
N THR A 100 7.12 2.09 0.22
CA THR A 100 6.95 2.80 -1.04
C THR A 100 6.37 1.86 -2.08
N ALA A 101 5.44 2.33 -2.90
CA ALA A 101 4.85 1.56 -3.98
C ALA A 101 5.23 2.16 -5.34
N GLU A 102 5.64 1.30 -6.27
CA GLU A 102 5.92 1.65 -7.66
C GLU A 102 4.85 1.04 -8.56
N ILE A 103 3.97 1.88 -9.10
CA ILE A 103 2.86 1.44 -9.96
C ILE A 103 3.32 1.40 -11.41
N LYS A 104 3.07 0.28 -12.10
CA LYS A 104 3.39 0.10 -13.51
C LYS A 104 2.41 0.88 -14.39
N THR A 105 2.74 2.14 -14.65
CA THR A 105 2.00 3.02 -15.56
C THR A 105 2.56 2.83 -16.98
N SER A 106 1.90 2.00 -17.80
CA SER A 106 2.41 1.70 -19.15
C SER A 106 2.55 2.98 -19.99
N ARG A 107 3.80 3.39 -20.25
CA ARG A 107 4.19 4.27 -21.35
C ARG A 107 5.33 3.58 -22.10
N ARG A 108 4.97 2.75 -23.09
CA ARG A 108 5.86 2.48 -24.22
C ARG A 108 5.27 3.17 -25.44
N ARG A 109 6.00 4.15 -25.96
CA ARG A 109 5.94 4.57 -27.35
C ARG A 109 7.34 4.44 -27.92
#